data_AF-A0A8J2VRB0-F1
#
_entry.id   AF-A0A8J2VRB0-F1
#
_cell.length_a   1.000
_cell.length_b   1.000
_cell.length_c   1.000
_cell.angle_alpha   90.00
_cell.angle_beta   90.00
_cell.angle_gamma   90.00
#
_symmetry.space_group_name_H-M   'P 1'
#
loop_
_entity.id
_entity.type
_entity.pdbx_description
1 polymer ?
#
loop_
_entity_poly.entity_id
_entity_poly.type
_entity_poly.pdbx_seq_one_letter_code
_entity_poly.pdbx_strand_id
1 'polypeptide(L)'
;MLQKCDGITTVQKRFLPDAPPQGCCLWSAGDPLLMFASMNMTTSLTHTSHEVINGNQGTPFVLLCDHASNAVPEPYGDLGLPREQMERHIGYDIGAARVTRQLAATLGAEALLTRFSRLLIDPNRGEIDPTLVMRLSDGAIIPGNARADADEVEKRLDLFHRPYHQAITRTLDERQARGQVPLLVSIHSFTPSWRGAVRPWHAAVLWDKDPRLALPVLEALRQDAGLIIGNNEPYDGALPGDTMHRHGTSRGLPHVLIEVRQDLIADDAGADEWAARLADVLRPLADDPANGRVEFYGSRTDRHDGGIAPALKAEIEAAVLDRLITHLRARTDVQNIDLMNLAGFCRNCLSNWMLEAARLHHLPMTKDEAREAVYGMPYERWKELYQREASPQARATFEGSGGRHVDDGNSA
;
A
#
# COMPACT_ATOMS: atom_id res chain seq x y z
N MET A 1 56.38 11.96 29.11
CA MET A 1 56.86 13.02 30.01
C MET A 1 55.63 13.84 30.39
N LEU A 2 55.18 13.98 31.64
CA LEU A 2 55.83 14.35 32.92
C LEU A 2 56.23 15.83 33.04
N GLN A 3 55.26 16.67 33.41
CA GLN A 3 55.28 17.66 34.49
C GLN A 3 53.81 17.75 34.99
N LYS A 4 53.48 17.51 36.27
CA LYS A 4 53.80 18.23 37.52
C LYS A 4 53.15 19.62 37.59
N CYS A 5 52.49 20.03 38.68
CA CYS A 5 52.30 19.41 40.00
C CYS A 5 51.07 20.01 40.75
N ASP A 6 50.58 19.28 41.76
CA ASP A 6 49.96 19.67 43.07
C ASP A 6 48.99 20.88 43.18
N GLY A 7 47.91 20.88 43.99
CA GLY A 7 47.32 19.83 44.84
C GLY A 7 46.40 20.37 45.96
N ILE A 8 45.80 19.46 46.76
CA ILE A 8 45.41 19.62 48.20
C ILE A 8 44.15 20.46 48.58
N THR A 9 43.00 19.75 48.75
CA THR A 9 41.92 19.93 49.80
C THR A 9 41.11 21.25 49.86
N THR A 10 39.94 21.40 50.54
CA THR A 10 39.23 20.60 51.58
C THR A 10 37.68 20.66 51.42
N VAL A 11 36.95 19.81 52.15
CA VAL A 11 35.47 19.61 52.13
C VAL A 11 34.72 20.49 53.17
N GLN A 12 33.49 20.98 52.85
CA GLN A 12 32.25 20.98 53.68
C GLN A 12 31.13 21.87 53.06
N LYS A 13 29.91 21.35 52.76
CA LYS A 13 28.69 21.18 53.61
C LYS A 13 28.01 22.48 54.13
N ARG A 14 26.86 22.87 53.54
CA ARG A 14 25.50 22.82 54.18
C ARG A 14 24.34 23.29 53.27
N PHE A 15 23.11 23.13 53.76
CA PHE A 15 21.79 23.34 53.10
C PHE A 15 21.14 24.70 53.51
N LEU A 16 20.30 25.27 52.60
CA LEU A 16 18.92 25.85 52.74
C LEU A 16 18.49 26.68 54.01
N PRO A 17 17.28 27.30 54.11
CA PRO A 17 16.14 27.44 53.15
C PRO A 17 15.56 28.90 53.03
N ASP A 18 14.32 28.99 52.50
CA ASP A 18 13.20 29.89 52.88
C ASP A 18 12.74 31.07 51.98
N ALA A 19 11.43 31.34 52.06
CA ALA A 19 10.60 32.37 51.38
C ALA A 19 10.02 33.36 52.46
N PRO A 20 8.86 34.08 52.37
CA PRO A 20 7.78 34.23 51.37
C PRO A 20 7.71 35.74 50.90
N PRO A 21 6.62 36.57 50.84
CA PRO A 21 5.16 36.46 51.06
C PRO A 21 4.31 36.78 49.78
N GLN A 22 3.39 37.76 49.81
CA GLN A 22 2.28 37.98 48.85
C GLN A 22 1.79 39.46 48.78
N GLY A 23 1.11 39.83 47.67
CA GLY A 23 -0.15 40.59 47.72
C GLY A 23 -0.19 42.08 47.27
N CYS A 24 -1.05 42.41 46.28
CA CYS A 24 -2.20 43.34 46.40
C CYS A 24 -2.89 43.53 45.01
N CYS A 25 -4.07 44.18 44.97
CA CYS A 25 -4.99 44.18 43.82
C CYS A 25 -5.12 45.54 43.10
N LEU A 26 -5.60 45.52 41.85
CA LEU A 26 -6.50 46.54 41.28
C LEU A 26 -7.29 45.97 40.10
N TRP A 27 -8.54 46.42 39.92
CA TRP A 27 -9.46 45.99 38.85
C TRP A 27 -9.73 47.14 37.86
N SER A 28 -9.90 46.79 36.59
CA SER A 28 -10.75 47.52 35.64
C SER A 28 -11.50 46.49 34.77
N ALA A 29 -12.59 46.89 34.13
CA ALA A 29 -13.57 45.96 33.57
C ALA A 29 -13.84 46.18 32.07
N GLY A 30 -14.17 45.08 31.37
CA GLY A 30 -14.82 45.10 30.06
C GLY A 30 -14.13 44.29 28.96
N ASP A 31 -14.47 43.00 28.81
CA ASP A 31 -15.20 42.53 27.61
C ASP A 31 -15.75 41.09 27.80
N PRO A 32 -16.98 40.76 27.34
CA PRO A 32 -17.65 39.49 27.66
C PRO A 32 -17.62 38.44 26.53
N LEU A 33 -16.44 38.01 26.08
CA LEU A 33 -16.29 36.96 25.05
C LEU A 33 -15.24 35.88 25.37
N LEU A 34 -15.31 35.27 26.56
CA LEU A 34 -14.60 34.03 26.88
C LEU A 34 -15.34 33.24 27.97
N MET A 35 -16.26 32.36 27.57
CA MET A 35 -16.91 31.41 28.48
C MET A 35 -17.09 30.04 27.79
N PHE A 36 -16.85 28.96 28.55
CA PHE A 36 -16.99 27.56 28.15
C PHE A 36 -16.02 27.02 27.07
N ALA A 37 -14.76 26.82 27.46
CA ALA A 37 -13.88 25.82 26.87
C ALA A 37 -13.03 25.11 27.95
N SER A 38 -13.67 24.71 29.05
CA SER A 38 -13.10 23.78 30.04
C SER A 38 -13.90 22.48 30.00
N MET A 39 -13.24 21.36 30.31
CA MET A 39 -13.81 20.00 30.30
C MET A 39 -14.19 19.47 28.89
N ASN A 40 -13.17 19.10 28.12
CA ASN A 40 -13.10 17.71 27.65
C ASN A 40 -11.64 17.28 27.36
N MET A 41 -10.92 16.97 28.45
CA MET A 41 -9.73 16.10 28.37
C MET A 41 -10.16 14.63 28.25
N THR A 42 -10.96 14.32 27.22
CA THR A 42 -11.06 12.96 26.71
C THR A 42 -9.68 12.59 26.17
N THR A 43 -9.03 11.63 26.81
CA THR A 43 -7.79 11.02 26.33
C THR A 43 -8.08 10.24 25.05
N SER A 44 -8.12 10.96 23.93
CA SER A 44 -8.03 10.35 22.61
C SER A 44 -6.70 9.63 22.52
N LEU A 45 -6.74 8.30 22.65
CA LEU A 45 -5.62 7.44 22.33
C LEU A 45 -5.41 7.52 20.82
N THR A 46 -4.61 8.51 20.39
CA THR A 46 -4.19 8.69 19.00
C THR A 46 -3.59 7.38 18.50
N HIS A 47 -4.37 6.63 17.71
CA HIS A 47 -3.94 5.34 17.18
C HIS A 47 -2.87 5.62 16.12
N THR A 48 -1.60 5.63 16.54
CA THR A 48 -0.49 5.79 15.60
C THR A 48 -0.52 4.63 14.64
N SER A 49 -0.34 4.89 13.34
CA SER A 49 -0.40 3.82 12.34
C SER A 49 0.72 2.79 12.52
N HIS A 50 1.80 3.18 13.19
CA HIS A 50 3.00 2.38 13.36
C HIS A 50 3.65 2.58 14.74
N GLU A 51 4.55 1.65 15.03
CA GLU A 51 5.52 1.61 16.12
C GLU A 51 6.91 1.84 15.52
N VAL A 52 7.73 2.68 16.16
CA VAL A 52 9.14 2.88 15.78
C VAL A 52 10.03 2.36 16.90
N ILE A 53 10.97 1.48 16.55
CA ILE A 53 12.01 0.99 17.43
C ILE A 53 13.31 1.68 17.02
N ASN A 54 13.85 2.49 17.92
CA ASN A 54 15.07 3.26 17.68
C ASN A 54 16.28 2.32 17.63
N GLY A 55 16.94 2.26 16.46
CA GLY A 55 18.21 1.55 16.29
C GLY A 55 19.41 2.37 16.75
N ASN A 56 20.60 1.75 16.68
CA ASN A 56 21.86 2.46 16.73
C ASN A 56 22.29 2.94 15.32
N GLN A 57 23.19 3.93 15.26
CA GLN A 57 23.68 4.49 13.99
C GLN A 57 24.81 3.66 13.33
N GLY A 58 25.30 2.61 14.00
CA GLY A 58 26.40 1.75 13.53
C GLY A 58 25.96 0.59 12.64
N THR A 59 24.66 0.37 12.44
CA THR A 59 24.10 -0.65 11.55
C THR A 59 23.33 -0.02 10.39
N PRO A 60 23.53 -0.45 9.14
CA PRO A 60 22.82 0.11 7.99
C PRO A 60 21.39 -0.44 7.86
N PHE A 61 21.05 -1.52 8.58
CA PHE A 61 19.74 -2.16 8.49
C PHE A 61 18.59 -1.28 8.97
N VAL A 62 17.49 -1.31 8.20
CA VAL A 62 16.16 -0.82 8.57
C VAL A 62 15.19 -1.98 8.37
N LEU A 63 14.53 -2.40 9.46
CA LEU A 63 13.62 -3.53 9.44
C LEU A 63 12.17 -3.05 9.32
N LEU A 64 11.36 -3.76 8.53
CA LEU A 64 9.95 -3.46 8.34
C LEU A 64 9.10 -4.69 8.73
N CYS A 65 7.88 -4.43 9.18
CA CYS A 65 6.85 -5.47 9.31
C CYS A 65 5.50 -4.85 8.98
N ASP A 66 5.09 -5.04 7.72
CA ASP A 66 3.91 -4.41 7.15
C ASP A 66 2.61 -4.94 7.77
N HIS A 67 2.60 -6.19 8.21
CA HIS A 67 1.40 -6.88 8.72
C HIS A 67 1.54 -7.26 10.21
N ALA A 68 2.14 -6.37 11.00
CA ALA A 68 2.60 -6.66 12.36
C ALA A 68 1.51 -6.72 13.46
N SER A 69 0.26 -6.38 13.15
CA SER A 69 -0.84 -6.25 14.11
C SER A 69 -2.15 -6.68 13.47
N ASN A 70 -3.05 -7.28 14.26
CA ASN A 70 -4.46 -7.51 13.86
C ASN A 70 -5.43 -6.51 14.50
N ALA A 71 -4.94 -5.50 15.22
CA ALA A 71 -5.81 -4.53 15.87
C ALA A 71 -6.58 -3.68 14.84
N VAL A 72 -7.84 -3.38 15.17
CA VAL A 72 -8.72 -2.51 14.39
C VAL A 72 -9.12 -1.34 15.28
N PRO A 73 -8.99 -0.07 14.84
CA PRO A 73 -9.34 1.08 15.67
C PRO A 73 -10.85 1.12 15.96
N GLU A 74 -11.22 1.59 17.15
CA GLU A 74 -12.59 1.61 17.67
C GLU A 74 -13.70 2.02 16.65
N PRO A 75 -13.54 3.07 15.81
CA PRO A 75 -14.57 3.46 14.82
C PRO A 75 -14.88 2.41 13.75
N TYR A 76 -14.05 1.38 13.59
CA TYR A 76 -14.20 0.30 12.62
C TYR A 76 -14.60 -1.04 13.27
N GLY A 77 -14.68 -1.10 14.61
CA GLY A 77 -15.09 -2.28 15.37
C GLY A 77 -14.21 -3.51 15.11
N ASP A 78 -14.84 -4.61 14.71
CA ASP A 78 -14.23 -5.88 14.31
C ASP A 78 -14.30 -6.10 12.78
N LEU A 79 -14.59 -5.03 12.01
CA LEU A 79 -14.94 -5.09 10.58
C LEU A 79 -16.13 -6.04 10.26
N GLY A 80 -16.94 -6.40 11.25
CA GLY A 80 -18.01 -7.39 11.14
C GLY A 80 -17.52 -8.84 11.09
N LEU A 81 -16.28 -9.12 11.48
CA LEU A 81 -15.69 -10.46 11.49
C LEU A 81 -15.67 -11.07 12.90
N PRO A 82 -16.00 -12.36 13.07
CA PRO A 82 -15.76 -13.06 14.33
C PRO A 82 -14.29 -13.00 14.73
N ARG A 83 -14.01 -12.89 16.04
CA ARG A 83 -12.65 -12.82 16.59
C ARG A 83 -11.71 -13.92 16.05
N GLU A 84 -12.21 -15.14 15.92
CA GLU A 84 -11.48 -16.29 15.35
C GLU A 84 -10.98 -16.05 13.91
N GLN A 85 -11.60 -15.14 13.16
CA GLN A 85 -11.15 -14.73 11.82
C GLN A 85 -10.08 -13.64 11.89
N MET A 86 -10.19 -12.71 12.86
CA MET A 86 -9.18 -11.67 13.12
C MET A 86 -7.88 -12.24 13.73
N GLU A 87 -7.96 -13.40 14.39
CA GLU A 87 -6.80 -14.15 14.94
C GLU A 87 -6.17 -15.13 13.92
N ARG A 88 -6.68 -15.17 12.67
CA ARG A 88 -6.04 -15.88 11.55
C ARG A 88 -5.09 -14.96 10.78
N HIS A 89 -4.22 -15.60 10.00
CA HIS A 89 -3.29 -15.01 9.02
C HIS A 89 -3.91 -14.01 8.02
N ILE A 90 -5.24 -13.99 7.87
CA ILE A 90 -5.92 -12.99 7.04
C ILE A 90 -5.87 -11.59 7.68
N GLY A 91 -5.80 -11.50 9.01
CA GLY A 91 -5.76 -10.25 9.76
C GLY A 91 -4.38 -9.63 9.91
N TYR A 92 -3.35 -10.46 9.95
CA TYR A 92 -1.97 -10.10 10.29
C TYR A 92 -1.03 -11.28 10.06
N ASP A 93 0.27 -11.03 10.13
CA ASP A 93 1.30 -12.03 9.94
C ASP A 93 1.75 -12.60 11.30
N ILE A 94 1.37 -13.85 11.55
CA ILE A 94 1.51 -14.55 12.83
C ILE A 94 3.00 -14.81 13.11
N GLY A 95 3.50 -14.19 14.19
CA GLY A 95 4.89 -14.30 14.64
C GLY A 95 5.83 -13.26 14.05
N ALA A 96 5.56 -12.75 12.84
CA ALA A 96 6.46 -11.83 12.12
C ALA A 96 6.85 -10.61 12.97
N ALA A 97 5.87 -10.00 13.65
CA ALA A 97 6.09 -8.86 14.54
C ALA A 97 6.98 -9.15 15.76
N ARG A 98 7.13 -10.41 16.20
CA ARG A 98 8.11 -10.79 17.23
C ARG A 98 9.49 -10.97 16.60
N VAL A 99 9.58 -11.68 15.47
CA VAL A 99 10.84 -11.86 14.72
C VAL A 99 11.46 -10.49 14.41
N THR A 100 10.70 -9.52 13.91
CA THR A 100 11.20 -8.15 13.63
C THR A 100 11.72 -7.45 14.88
N ARG A 101 11.04 -7.55 16.04
CA ARG A 101 11.48 -6.91 17.29
C ARG A 101 12.76 -7.54 17.83
N GLN A 102 12.85 -8.87 17.81
CA GLN A 102 14.04 -9.57 18.29
C GLN A 102 15.22 -9.37 17.32
N LEU A 103 14.99 -9.39 16.01
CA LEU A 103 15.99 -9.07 14.98
C LEU A 103 16.49 -7.63 15.10
N ALA A 104 15.60 -6.67 15.40
CA ALA A 104 15.96 -5.28 15.69
C ALA A 104 16.91 -5.20 16.90
N ALA A 105 16.60 -5.90 18.00
CA ALA A 105 17.48 -5.96 19.16
C ALA A 105 18.84 -6.62 18.85
N THR A 106 18.86 -7.75 18.15
CA THR A 106 20.08 -8.53 17.85
C THR A 106 21.01 -7.87 16.82
N LEU A 107 20.47 -7.10 15.87
CA LEU A 107 21.25 -6.27 14.93
C LEU A 107 21.49 -4.84 15.45
N GLY A 108 20.78 -4.43 16.50
CA GLY A 108 20.67 -3.03 16.93
C GLY A 108 20.02 -2.12 15.88
N ALA A 109 19.20 -2.71 14.99
CA ALA A 109 18.61 -2.05 13.84
C ALA A 109 17.40 -1.19 14.23
N GLU A 110 17.10 -0.21 13.39
CA GLU A 110 15.89 0.61 13.48
C GLU A 110 14.75 -0.16 12.82
N ALA A 111 13.56 -0.20 13.43
CA ALA A 111 12.43 -0.96 12.89
C ALA A 111 11.12 -0.18 12.91
N LEU A 112 10.33 -0.34 11.85
CA LEU A 112 8.97 0.20 11.73
C LEU A 112 7.97 -0.94 11.55
N LEU A 113 7.01 -1.03 12.48
CA LEU A 113 5.99 -2.07 12.50
C LEU A 113 4.61 -1.43 12.49
N THR A 114 3.66 -1.95 11.71
CA THR A 114 2.30 -1.43 11.70
C THR A 114 1.54 -1.78 12.99
N ARG A 115 0.57 -0.94 13.35
CA ARG A 115 -0.28 -1.12 14.54
C ARG A 115 -1.72 -1.49 14.21
N PHE A 116 -2.08 -1.54 12.93
CA PHE A 116 -3.41 -1.87 12.42
C PHE A 116 -3.39 -3.14 11.56
N SER A 117 -4.53 -3.83 11.50
CA SER A 117 -4.75 -5.00 10.63
C SER A 117 -4.65 -4.64 9.15
N ARG A 118 -4.05 -5.55 8.36
CA ARG A 118 -4.10 -5.50 6.89
C ARG A 118 -5.52 -5.58 6.31
N LEU A 119 -6.49 -6.03 7.11
CA LEU A 119 -7.91 -6.00 6.75
C LEU A 119 -8.54 -4.61 6.90
N LEU A 120 -7.96 -3.70 7.69
CA LEU A 120 -8.40 -2.31 7.70
C LEU A 120 -8.01 -1.65 6.37
N ILE A 121 -6.73 -1.72 6.06
CA ILE A 121 -6.11 -1.35 4.78
C ILE A 121 -4.78 -2.09 4.70
N ASP A 122 -4.43 -2.69 3.57
CA ASP A 122 -3.17 -3.45 3.43
C ASP A 122 -2.02 -2.48 3.10
N PRO A 123 -1.03 -2.29 3.99
CA PRO A 123 0.08 -1.37 3.77
C PRO A 123 1.09 -1.91 2.75
N ASN A 124 1.15 -3.23 2.52
CA ASN A 124 2.01 -3.80 1.48
C ASN A 124 1.29 -3.82 0.11
N ARG A 125 0.62 -2.71 -0.24
CA ARG A 125 -0.13 -2.49 -1.49
C ARG A 125 0.01 -1.05 -1.95
N GLY A 126 -0.02 -0.84 -3.28
CA GLY A 126 -0.15 0.48 -3.88
C GLY A 126 -1.53 1.09 -3.66
N GLU A 127 -1.64 2.42 -3.68
CA GLU A 127 -2.90 3.16 -3.41
C GLU A 127 -4.00 2.92 -4.46
N ILE A 128 -3.67 2.30 -5.59
CA ILE A 128 -4.59 1.91 -6.67
C ILE A 128 -4.79 0.38 -6.79
N ASP A 129 -4.29 -0.40 -5.83
CA ASP A 129 -4.42 -1.86 -5.86
C ASP A 129 -5.85 -2.30 -5.46
N PRO A 130 -6.52 -3.21 -6.21
CA PRO A 130 -7.88 -3.63 -5.92
C PRO A 130 -8.03 -4.45 -4.62
N THR A 131 -6.91 -4.85 -3.99
CA THR A 131 -6.87 -5.55 -2.69
C THR A 131 -6.44 -4.65 -1.53
N LEU A 132 -6.15 -3.37 -1.77
CA LEU A 132 -5.78 -2.36 -0.76
C LEU A 132 -6.77 -2.33 0.43
N VAL A 133 -8.07 -2.33 0.15
CA VAL A 133 -9.11 -2.56 1.18
C VAL A 133 -9.84 -3.84 0.82
N MET A 134 -9.29 -4.96 1.27
CA MET A 134 -9.72 -6.31 0.92
C MET A 134 -11.21 -6.53 1.23
N ARG A 135 -12.04 -6.86 0.24
CA ARG A 135 -13.49 -7.13 0.43
C ARG A 135 -13.83 -8.61 0.67
N LEU A 136 -12.94 -9.53 0.25
CA LEU A 136 -13.14 -10.98 0.31
C LEU A 136 -11.80 -11.65 0.65
N SER A 137 -11.73 -12.37 1.77
CA SER A 137 -10.52 -13.12 2.17
C SER A 137 -10.89 -14.55 2.61
N ASP A 138 -10.08 -15.54 2.23
CA ASP A 138 -10.35 -16.98 2.42
C ASP A 138 -11.75 -17.48 1.99
N GLY A 139 -12.41 -16.75 1.08
CA GLY A 139 -13.77 -17.02 0.63
C GLY A 139 -14.88 -16.42 1.52
N ALA A 140 -14.53 -15.75 2.61
CA ALA A 140 -15.43 -14.98 3.45
C ALA A 140 -15.45 -13.50 3.03
N ILE A 141 -16.65 -12.92 2.96
CA ILE A 141 -16.82 -11.46 2.78
C ILE A 141 -16.44 -10.77 4.09
N ILE A 142 -15.77 -9.61 3.99
CA ILE A 142 -15.40 -8.77 5.13
C ILE A 142 -16.44 -7.64 5.25
N PRO A 143 -17.43 -7.70 6.17
CA PRO A 143 -18.61 -6.84 6.09
C PRO A 143 -18.31 -5.33 6.15
N GLY A 144 -17.35 -4.91 6.99
CA GLY A 144 -16.88 -3.53 7.12
C GLY A 144 -16.07 -2.99 5.94
N ASN A 145 -15.76 -3.84 4.95
CA ASN A 145 -15.06 -3.47 3.71
C ASN A 145 -15.94 -3.64 2.47
N ALA A 146 -16.94 -4.53 2.52
CA ALA A 146 -17.84 -4.83 1.40
C ALA A 146 -18.55 -3.60 0.81
N ARG A 147 -18.68 -2.52 1.60
CA ARG A 147 -19.26 -1.22 1.19
C ARG A 147 -18.31 -0.04 1.34
N ALA A 148 -16.99 -0.26 1.51
CA ALA A 148 -16.02 0.83 1.54
C ALA A 148 -15.95 1.50 0.15
N ASP A 149 -16.33 2.78 0.09
CA ASP A 149 -16.32 3.63 -1.10
C ASP A 149 -15.00 4.43 -1.20
N ALA A 150 -14.91 5.38 -2.14
CA ALA A 150 -13.70 6.16 -2.36
C ALA A 150 -13.34 7.03 -1.15
N ASP A 151 -14.33 7.68 -0.52
CA ASP A 151 -14.13 8.57 0.64
C ASP A 151 -13.64 7.77 1.86
N GLU A 152 -14.21 6.57 2.07
CA GLU A 152 -13.78 5.65 3.14
C GLU A 152 -12.39 5.05 2.88
N VAL A 153 -12.02 4.77 1.62
CA VAL A 153 -10.66 4.33 1.26
C VAL A 153 -9.65 5.46 1.47
N GLU A 154 -9.94 6.67 1.02
CA GLU A 154 -9.05 7.85 1.16
C GLU A 154 -8.84 8.20 2.65
N LYS A 155 -9.90 8.15 3.45
CA LYS A 155 -9.83 8.28 4.92
C LYS A 155 -8.92 7.23 5.57
N ARG A 156 -8.91 5.98 5.08
CA ARG A 156 -8.00 4.93 5.58
C ARG A 156 -6.57 5.12 5.07
N LEU A 157 -6.40 5.66 3.86
CA LEU A 157 -5.09 6.04 3.32
C LEU A 157 -4.43 7.12 4.19
N ASP A 158 -5.15 8.22 4.48
CA ASP A 158 -4.64 9.34 5.27
C ASP A 158 -4.39 9.03 6.74
N LEU A 159 -5.19 8.15 7.37
CA LEU A 159 -5.05 7.82 8.78
C LEU A 159 -4.01 6.72 9.07
N PHE A 160 -3.77 5.78 8.12
CA PHE A 160 -3.00 4.57 8.40
C PHE A 160 -1.85 4.32 7.42
N HIS A 161 -2.18 4.14 6.14
CA HIS A 161 -1.23 3.74 5.09
C HIS A 161 -0.19 4.82 4.79
N ARG A 162 -0.62 6.02 4.39
CA ARG A 162 0.27 7.13 4.06
C ARG A 162 1.15 7.53 5.25
N PRO A 163 0.66 7.66 6.51
CA PRO A 163 1.51 7.94 7.66
C PRO A 163 2.58 6.86 7.96
N TYR A 164 2.29 5.58 7.68
CA TYR A 164 3.29 4.51 7.83
C TYR A 164 4.39 4.63 6.77
N HIS A 165 4.04 4.76 5.48
CA HIS A 165 5.06 4.94 4.43
C HIS A 165 5.82 6.26 4.55
N GLN A 166 5.20 7.34 5.05
CA GLN A 166 5.88 8.60 5.37
C GLN A 166 6.92 8.45 6.49
N ALA A 167 6.67 7.58 7.48
CA ALA A 167 7.66 7.27 8.51
C ALA A 167 8.85 6.49 7.93
N ILE A 168 8.59 5.49 7.08
CA ILE A 168 9.66 4.76 6.37
C ILE A 168 10.49 5.72 5.50
N THR A 169 9.85 6.54 4.66
CA THR A 169 10.52 7.56 3.84
C THR A 169 11.45 8.41 4.69
N ARG A 170 10.97 8.93 5.84
CA ARG A 170 11.75 9.76 6.75
C ARG A 170 12.98 9.06 7.31
N THR A 171 12.85 7.83 7.83
CA THR A 171 13.97 7.02 8.33
C THR A 171 15.03 6.80 7.25
N LEU A 172 14.62 6.53 6.00
CA LEU A 172 15.53 6.32 4.88
C LEU A 172 16.20 7.63 4.43
N ASP A 173 15.44 8.72 4.31
CA ASP A 173 15.93 10.05 3.94
C ASP A 173 16.96 10.55 4.96
N GLU A 174 16.68 10.41 6.25
CA GLU A 174 17.57 10.81 7.35
C GLU A 174 18.88 10.00 7.36
N ARG A 175 18.84 8.71 7.01
CA ARG A 175 20.03 7.87 6.87
C ARG A 175 20.86 8.26 5.64
N GLN A 176 20.21 8.49 4.50
CA GLN A 176 20.89 8.94 3.28
C GLN A 176 21.48 10.35 3.43
N ALA A 177 20.83 11.25 4.16
CA ALA A 177 21.37 12.57 4.51
C ALA A 177 22.62 12.50 5.41
N ARG A 178 22.83 11.40 6.15
CA ARG A 178 24.06 11.09 6.89
C ARG A 178 25.12 10.36 6.06
N GLY A 179 24.90 10.17 4.76
CA GLY A 179 25.80 9.43 3.86
C GLY A 179 25.74 7.91 4.03
N GLN A 180 24.73 7.38 4.74
CA GLN A 180 24.52 5.94 4.92
C GLN A 180 23.56 5.42 3.85
N VAL A 181 23.83 4.24 3.28
CA VAL A 181 22.88 3.53 2.41
C VAL A 181 22.10 2.54 3.27
N PRO A 182 20.77 2.71 3.45
CA PRO A 182 19.97 1.77 4.23
C PRO A 182 19.84 0.42 3.53
N LEU A 183 19.88 -0.66 4.30
CA LEU A 183 19.55 -2.02 3.84
C LEU A 183 18.17 -2.39 4.38
N LEU A 184 17.18 -2.54 3.50
CA LEU A 184 15.80 -2.79 3.89
C LEU A 184 15.55 -4.29 4.03
N VAL A 185 14.97 -4.70 5.16
CA VAL A 185 14.53 -6.09 5.38
C VAL A 185 13.08 -6.05 5.88
N SER A 186 12.12 -6.45 5.05
CA SER A 186 10.74 -6.64 5.52
C SER A 186 10.51 -8.09 5.93
N ILE A 187 9.87 -8.29 7.08
CA ILE A 187 9.57 -9.62 7.66
C ILE A 187 8.07 -9.89 7.60
N HIS A 188 7.70 -10.97 6.93
CA HIS A 188 6.34 -11.45 6.69
C HIS A 188 6.22 -12.92 7.14
N SER A 189 5.00 -13.46 7.19
CA SER A 189 4.75 -14.86 7.50
C SER A 189 3.61 -15.49 6.70
N PHE A 190 3.78 -16.75 6.30
CA PHE A 190 2.79 -17.47 5.49
C PHE A 190 2.27 -18.74 6.16
N THR A 191 0.99 -19.06 5.90
CA THR A 191 0.32 -20.29 6.34
C THR A 191 1.01 -21.55 5.84
N PRO A 192 1.15 -22.62 6.65
CA PRO A 192 1.81 -23.86 6.22
C PRO A 192 1.03 -24.67 5.18
N SER A 193 -0.26 -24.40 5.02
CA SER A 193 -1.07 -24.98 3.95
C SER A 193 -2.05 -23.96 3.39
N TRP A 194 -2.31 -24.04 2.10
CA TRP A 194 -3.23 -23.16 1.37
C TRP A 194 -4.18 -24.00 0.52
N ARG A 195 -5.49 -23.88 0.76
CA ARG A 195 -6.55 -24.62 0.03
C ARG A 195 -6.30 -26.14 -0.07
N GLY A 196 -5.69 -26.73 0.97
CA GLY A 196 -5.35 -28.15 1.05
C GLY A 196 -3.97 -28.53 0.50
N ALA A 197 -3.26 -27.63 -0.20
CA ALA A 197 -1.87 -27.84 -0.59
C ALA A 197 -0.92 -27.47 0.55
N VAL A 198 0.02 -28.35 0.90
CA VAL A 198 1.10 -28.06 1.86
C VAL A 198 2.17 -27.20 1.18
N ARG A 199 2.67 -26.18 1.86
CA ARG A 199 3.81 -25.38 1.41
C ARG A 199 5.08 -25.91 2.07
N PRO A 200 6.01 -26.55 1.33
CA PRO A 200 7.13 -27.29 1.92
C PRO A 200 8.22 -26.38 2.50
N TRP A 201 8.33 -25.14 2.02
CA TRP A 201 9.37 -24.20 2.43
C TRP A 201 9.27 -23.83 3.91
N HIS A 202 10.39 -23.74 4.62
CA HIS A 202 10.47 -23.30 6.02
C HIS A 202 10.54 -21.77 6.11
N ALA A 203 11.25 -21.14 5.17
CA ALA A 203 11.20 -19.72 4.89
C ALA A 203 11.40 -19.49 3.38
N ALA A 204 11.21 -18.26 2.92
CA ALA A 204 11.40 -17.87 1.54
C ALA A 204 11.99 -16.46 1.44
N VAL A 205 12.73 -16.25 0.35
CA VAL A 205 13.27 -14.94 -0.03
C VAL A 205 12.50 -14.43 -1.23
N LEU A 206 11.84 -13.28 -1.05
CA LEU A 206 11.01 -12.60 -2.03
C LEU A 206 11.75 -11.34 -2.48
N TRP A 207 11.96 -11.22 -3.80
CA TRP A 207 12.76 -10.16 -4.38
C TRP A 207 12.47 -9.95 -5.87
N ASP A 208 12.69 -8.71 -6.31
CA ASP A 208 12.47 -8.28 -7.68
C ASP A 208 13.75 -8.44 -8.55
N LYS A 209 14.30 -7.38 -9.15
CA LYS A 209 15.52 -7.44 -9.97
C LYS A 209 16.83 -7.19 -9.20
N ASP A 210 16.77 -6.59 -8.01
CA ASP A 210 17.97 -6.23 -7.22
C ASP A 210 18.54 -7.48 -6.49
N PRO A 211 19.71 -7.99 -6.87
CA PRO A 211 20.25 -9.22 -6.30
C PRO A 211 20.99 -9.00 -4.98
N ARG A 212 21.33 -7.76 -4.62
CA ARG A 212 22.47 -7.44 -3.75
C ARG A 212 22.29 -7.90 -2.31
N LEU A 213 21.07 -7.79 -1.79
CA LEU A 213 20.72 -8.30 -0.46
C LEU A 213 19.98 -9.65 -0.55
N ALA A 214 19.12 -9.83 -1.56
CA ALA A 214 18.28 -11.01 -1.69
C ALA A 214 19.06 -12.30 -1.99
N LEU A 215 19.97 -12.32 -2.96
CA LEU A 215 20.69 -13.55 -3.33
C LEU A 215 21.66 -14.03 -2.22
N PRO A 216 22.42 -13.16 -1.54
CA PRO A 216 23.23 -13.59 -0.39
C PRO A 216 22.38 -14.14 0.77
N VAL A 217 21.24 -13.53 1.09
CA VAL A 217 20.32 -14.06 2.12
C VAL A 217 19.76 -15.43 1.72
N LEU A 218 19.35 -15.59 0.46
CA LEU A 218 18.82 -16.84 -0.09
C LEU A 218 19.86 -17.97 0.00
N GLU A 219 21.07 -17.74 -0.49
CA GLU A 219 22.11 -18.78 -0.52
C GLU A 219 22.73 -19.04 0.85
N ALA A 220 22.77 -18.06 1.77
CA ALA A 220 23.15 -18.28 3.16
C ALA A 220 22.13 -19.17 3.90
N LEU A 221 20.83 -18.90 3.77
CA LEU A 221 19.77 -19.75 4.34
C LEU A 221 19.78 -21.17 3.76
N ARG A 222 20.21 -21.33 2.50
CA ARG A 222 20.37 -22.65 1.83
C ARG A 222 21.56 -23.47 2.31
N GLN A 223 22.48 -22.94 3.11
CA GLN A 223 23.57 -23.73 3.70
C GLN A 223 23.08 -24.63 4.85
N ASP A 224 21.96 -24.31 5.49
CA ASP A 224 21.32 -25.19 6.47
C ASP A 224 20.52 -26.29 5.76
N ALA A 225 21.09 -27.50 5.71
CA ALA A 225 20.49 -28.66 5.07
C ALA A 225 19.20 -29.17 5.79
N GLY A 226 18.85 -28.62 6.95
CA GLY A 226 17.54 -28.83 7.58
C GLY A 226 16.43 -27.93 7.00
N LEU A 227 16.79 -26.90 6.22
CA LEU A 227 15.85 -25.92 5.69
C LEU A 227 15.49 -26.19 4.22
N ILE A 228 14.27 -25.81 3.86
CA ILE A 228 13.77 -25.78 2.49
C ILE A 228 13.45 -24.32 2.22
N ILE A 229 14.25 -23.63 1.38
CA ILE A 229 14.15 -22.18 1.21
C ILE A 229 13.53 -21.82 -0.15
N GLY A 230 12.39 -21.14 -0.09
CA GLY A 230 11.68 -20.61 -1.25
C GLY A 230 12.44 -19.43 -1.89
N ASN A 231 12.29 -19.29 -3.21
CA ASN A 231 12.84 -18.19 -3.99
C ASN A 231 11.69 -17.66 -4.85
N ASN A 232 11.06 -16.56 -4.44
CA ASN A 232 9.78 -16.10 -4.99
C ASN A 232 8.67 -17.19 -4.97
N GLU A 233 8.63 -17.96 -3.87
CA GLU A 233 7.67 -19.04 -3.59
C GLU A 233 7.35 -19.02 -2.08
N PRO A 234 6.09 -19.01 -1.61
CA PRO A 234 4.84 -19.24 -2.34
C PRO A 234 4.26 -17.99 -3.04
N TYR A 235 4.95 -16.85 -3.00
CA TYR A 235 4.56 -15.60 -3.64
C TYR A 235 5.75 -14.97 -4.36
N ASP A 236 5.50 -14.27 -5.46
CA ASP A 236 6.54 -13.51 -6.16
C ASP A 236 6.78 -12.14 -5.50
N GLY A 237 8.06 -11.77 -5.32
CA GLY A 237 8.48 -10.53 -4.68
C GLY A 237 8.51 -9.29 -5.58
N ALA A 238 7.83 -9.28 -6.72
CA ALA A 238 7.67 -8.11 -7.58
C ALA A 238 6.19 -7.71 -7.68
N LEU A 239 5.79 -6.64 -6.99
CA LEU A 239 4.41 -6.14 -6.92
C LEU A 239 4.39 -4.61 -7.04
N PRO A 240 3.61 -3.99 -7.97
CA PRO A 240 3.66 -2.54 -8.18
C PRO A 240 3.23 -1.74 -6.95
N GLY A 241 4.08 -0.83 -6.47
CA GLY A 241 3.75 0.11 -5.41
C GLY A 241 3.62 -0.47 -3.99
N ASP A 242 3.98 -1.75 -3.80
CA ASP A 242 4.12 -2.37 -2.47
C ASP A 242 5.27 -1.73 -1.66
N THR A 243 5.50 -2.17 -0.42
CA THR A 243 6.53 -1.59 0.46
C THR A 243 7.94 -1.74 -0.14
N MET A 244 8.27 -2.88 -0.75
CA MET A 244 9.61 -3.13 -1.32
C MET A 244 9.83 -2.39 -2.64
N HIS A 245 8.84 -2.39 -3.52
CA HIS A 245 8.82 -1.60 -4.74
C HIS A 245 8.98 -0.11 -4.42
N ARG A 246 8.23 0.42 -3.44
CA ARG A 246 8.22 1.84 -3.11
C ARG A 246 9.49 2.31 -2.40
N HIS A 247 10.00 1.52 -1.45
CA HIS A 247 11.10 1.96 -0.57
C HIS A 247 12.46 1.32 -0.87
N GLY A 248 12.49 0.15 -1.52
CA GLY A 248 13.70 -0.47 -2.06
C GLY A 248 13.90 -0.11 -3.53
N THR A 249 13.12 -0.73 -4.41
CA THR A 249 13.30 -0.69 -5.88
C THR A 249 13.27 0.72 -6.45
N SER A 250 12.25 1.52 -6.10
CA SER A 250 12.07 2.91 -6.58
C SER A 250 13.10 3.90 -6.01
N ARG A 251 13.89 3.47 -5.00
CA ARG A 251 14.93 4.28 -4.35
C ARG A 251 16.35 3.77 -4.65
N GLY A 252 16.49 2.66 -5.38
CA GLY A 252 17.78 2.02 -5.68
C GLY A 252 18.51 1.47 -4.45
N LEU A 253 17.79 1.21 -3.35
CA LEU A 253 18.34 0.72 -2.09
C LEU A 253 18.36 -0.81 -2.05
N PRO A 254 19.41 -1.47 -1.53
CA PRO A 254 19.40 -2.92 -1.34
C PRO A 254 18.26 -3.33 -0.41
N HIS A 255 17.45 -4.27 -0.84
CA HIS A 255 16.24 -4.69 -0.13
C HIS A 255 15.98 -6.19 -0.26
N VAL A 256 15.27 -6.74 0.71
CA VAL A 256 14.79 -8.13 0.71
C VAL A 256 13.49 -8.23 1.52
N LEU A 257 12.55 -9.05 1.06
CA LEU A 257 11.40 -9.49 1.85
C LEU A 257 11.62 -10.95 2.25
N ILE A 258 11.53 -11.23 3.54
CA ILE A 258 11.72 -12.56 4.11
C ILE A 258 10.39 -13.06 4.68
N GLU A 259 9.92 -14.17 4.11
CA GLU A 259 8.70 -14.87 4.48
C GLU A 259 9.06 -16.08 5.34
N VAL A 260 8.52 -16.19 6.56
CA VAL A 260 8.77 -17.36 7.44
C VAL A 260 7.46 -18.14 7.63
N ARG A 261 7.49 -19.47 7.53
CA ARG A 261 6.27 -20.28 7.66
C ARG A 261 5.77 -20.20 9.11
N GLN A 262 4.54 -19.73 9.31
CA GLN A 262 4.07 -19.25 10.61
C GLN A 262 4.08 -20.30 11.73
N ASP A 263 4.00 -21.59 11.43
CA ASP A 263 4.10 -22.69 12.40
C ASP A 263 5.47 -22.74 13.10
N LEU A 264 6.49 -22.14 12.50
CA LEU A 264 7.85 -22.07 13.05
C LEU A 264 8.10 -20.83 13.92
N ILE A 265 7.15 -19.87 13.96
CA ILE A 265 7.29 -18.58 14.65
C ILE A 265 6.02 -18.14 15.42
N ALA A 266 5.00 -19.01 15.51
CA ALA A 266 3.76 -18.73 16.23
C ALA A 266 3.93 -18.67 17.75
N ASP A 267 5.02 -19.24 18.30
CA ASP A 267 5.42 -19.11 19.70
C ASP A 267 6.72 -18.33 19.87
N ASP A 268 6.95 -17.93 21.12
CA ASP A 268 8.08 -17.13 21.56
C ASP A 268 9.45 -17.74 21.20
N ALA A 269 9.60 -19.06 21.32
CA ALA A 269 10.88 -19.73 21.13
C ALA A 269 11.21 -19.89 19.65
N GLY A 270 10.23 -20.26 18.82
CA GLY A 270 10.40 -20.34 17.36
C GLY A 270 10.70 -18.98 16.73
N ALA A 271 10.02 -17.92 17.17
CA ALA A 271 10.27 -16.57 16.72
C ALA A 271 11.68 -16.07 17.11
N ASP A 272 12.15 -16.40 18.31
CA ASP A 272 13.49 -16.01 18.78
C ASP A 272 14.60 -16.81 18.07
N GLU A 273 14.37 -18.11 17.75
CA GLU A 273 15.28 -18.91 16.92
C GLU A 273 15.41 -18.32 15.51
N TRP A 274 14.29 -17.99 14.85
CA TRP A 274 14.31 -17.39 13.53
C TRP A 274 14.92 -16.00 13.51
N ALA A 275 14.68 -15.17 14.53
CA ALA A 275 15.35 -13.88 14.66
C ALA A 275 16.87 -14.02 14.81
N ALA A 276 17.35 -15.02 15.56
CA ALA A 276 18.78 -15.32 15.66
C ALA A 276 19.36 -15.80 14.31
N ARG A 277 18.72 -16.79 13.67
CA ARG A 277 19.11 -17.32 12.35
C ARG A 277 19.20 -16.21 11.30
N LEU A 278 18.21 -15.32 11.24
CA LEU A 278 18.21 -14.18 10.33
C LEU A 278 19.26 -13.13 10.69
N ALA A 279 19.55 -12.90 11.97
CA ALA A 279 20.61 -11.97 12.38
C ALA A 279 21.99 -12.46 11.95
N ASP A 280 22.27 -13.76 12.06
CA ASP A 280 23.55 -14.35 11.64
C ASP A 280 23.72 -14.37 10.12
N VAL A 281 22.62 -14.53 9.36
CA VAL A 281 22.61 -14.39 7.89
C VAL A 281 22.81 -12.93 7.45
N LEU A 282 22.18 -11.97 8.12
CA LEU A 282 22.21 -10.56 7.72
C LEU A 282 23.49 -9.84 8.16
N ARG A 283 24.03 -10.14 9.35
CA ARG A 283 25.16 -9.38 9.93
C ARG A 283 26.39 -9.25 9.01
N PRO A 284 26.85 -10.27 8.25
CA PRO A 284 27.96 -10.13 7.31
C PRO A 284 27.67 -9.21 6.13
N LEU A 285 26.40 -9.03 5.76
CA LEU A 285 25.97 -8.26 4.59
C LEU A 285 25.94 -6.74 4.83
N ALA A 286 26.10 -6.30 6.09
CA ALA A 286 26.20 -4.90 6.46
C ALA A 286 27.43 -4.21 5.86
N ASP A 287 28.55 -4.94 5.77
CA ASP A 287 29.85 -4.44 5.30
C ASP A 287 30.14 -4.78 3.83
N ASP A 288 29.17 -5.35 3.10
CA ASP A 288 29.35 -5.75 1.70
C ASP A 288 29.45 -4.52 0.76
N PRO A 289 30.53 -4.36 -0.03
CA PRO A 289 30.66 -3.27 -1.01
C PRO A 289 29.59 -3.24 -2.11
N ALA A 290 28.84 -4.34 -2.33
CA ALA A 290 27.63 -4.35 -3.16
C ALA A 290 26.52 -3.47 -2.57
N ASN A 291 26.36 -3.55 -1.25
CA ASN A 291 25.28 -2.93 -0.49
C ASN A 291 25.54 -1.45 -0.17
N GLY A 292 26.82 -1.02 -0.11
CA GLY A 292 27.22 0.37 0.22
C GLY A 292 26.92 1.46 -0.82
N ARG A 293 25.97 1.27 -1.76
CA ARG A 293 25.64 2.26 -2.82
C ARG A 293 24.17 2.23 -3.26
N VAL A 294 23.69 3.35 -3.80
CA VAL A 294 22.42 3.44 -4.52
C VAL A 294 22.61 2.95 -5.96
N GLU A 295 21.80 1.99 -6.41
CA GLU A 295 21.83 1.45 -7.78
C GLU A 295 20.44 0.96 -8.19
N PHE A 296 20.00 1.30 -9.40
CA PHE A 296 18.63 1.05 -9.87
C PHE A 296 18.56 -0.14 -10.83
N TYR A 297 17.96 -1.24 -10.38
CA TYR A 297 17.73 -2.45 -11.18
C TYR A 297 16.37 -2.47 -11.91
N GLY A 298 15.45 -1.57 -11.53
CA GLY A 298 14.04 -1.57 -11.98
C GLY A 298 13.22 -2.71 -11.38
N SER A 299 12.00 -2.89 -11.85
CA SER A 299 11.04 -3.93 -11.43
C SER A 299 10.69 -4.91 -12.56
N ARG A 300 10.48 -6.20 -12.28
CA ARG A 300 9.81 -7.15 -13.21
C ARG A 300 8.41 -6.66 -13.61
N THR A 301 7.81 -5.79 -12.80
CA THR A 301 6.50 -5.18 -13.03
C THR A 301 6.56 -3.78 -13.65
N ASP A 302 7.76 -3.27 -13.98
CA ASP A 302 7.93 -2.10 -14.86
C ASP A 302 7.11 -2.36 -16.12
N ARG A 303 6.03 -1.60 -16.35
CA ARG A 303 5.27 -1.73 -17.59
C ARG A 303 6.17 -1.29 -18.74
N HIS A 304 6.38 -2.16 -19.72
CA HIS A 304 6.90 -1.77 -21.02
C HIS A 304 5.82 -1.01 -21.83
N ASP A 305 5.40 0.14 -21.31
CA ASP A 305 4.68 1.18 -22.07
C ASP A 305 5.62 2.00 -22.96
N GLY A 306 6.92 1.67 -22.98
CA GLY A 306 7.95 2.35 -23.76
C GLY A 306 8.52 3.61 -23.09
N GLY A 307 8.16 3.90 -21.84
CA GLY A 307 8.47 5.16 -21.17
C GLY A 307 7.48 6.28 -21.53
N ILE A 308 6.26 5.93 -21.95
CA ILE A 308 5.21 6.90 -22.27
C ILE A 308 4.62 7.44 -20.96
N ALA A 309 4.98 8.68 -20.61
CA ALA A 309 4.49 9.35 -19.42
C ALA A 309 2.93 9.37 -19.35
N PRO A 310 2.30 9.27 -18.17
CA PRO A 310 0.84 9.11 -18.06
C PRO A 310 -0.01 10.16 -18.79
N ALA A 311 0.45 11.42 -18.86
CA ALA A 311 -0.22 12.47 -19.64
C ALA A 311 -0.18 12.17 -21.15
N LEU A 312 1.00 11.83 -21.68
CA LEU A 312 1.17 11.45 -23.09
C LEU A 312 0.41 10.15 -23.43
N LYS A 313 0.28 9.22 -22.48
CA LYS A 313 -0.58 8.04 -22.64
C LYS A 313 -2.04 8.45 -22.83
N ALA A 314 -2.55 9.36 -22.00
CA ALA A 314 -3.92 9.87 -22.12
C ALA A 314 -4.14 10.66 -23.43
N GLU A 315 -3.16 11.44 -23.88
CA GLU A 315 -3.17 12.10 -25.19
C GLU A 315 -3.25 11.10 -26.36
N ILE A 316 -2.48 10.01 -26.30
CA ILE A 316 -2.51 8.94 -27.30
C ILE A 316 -3.85 8.20 -27.29
N GLU A 317 -4.40 7.89 -26.12
CA GLU A 317 -5.71 7.21 -26.00
C GLU A 317 -6.86 8.11 -26.49
N ALA A 318 -6.82 9.41 -26.21
CA ALA A 318 -7.75 10.39 -26.77
C ALA A 318 -7.64 10.47 -28.31
N ALA A 319 -6.42 10.56 -28.86
CA ALA A 319 -6.20 10.57 -30.31
C ALA A 319 -6.68 9.29 -31.01
N VAL A 320 -6.59 8.13 -30.34
CA VAL A 320 -7.16 6.85 -30.83
C VAL A 320 -8.69 6.85 -30.78
N LEU A 321 -9.30 7.43 -29.74
CA LEU A 321 -10.75 7.59 -29.65
C LEU A 321 -11.29 8.54 -30.73
N ASP A 322 -10.64 9.70 -30.96
CA ASP A 322 -10.98 10.63 -32.04
C ASP A 322 -10.85 9.97 -33.42
N ARG A 323 -9.82 9.13 -33.61
CA ARG A 323 -9.62 8.34 -34.83
C ARG A 323 -10.78 7.35 -35.05
N LEU A 324 -11.23 6.67 -34.00
CA LEU A 324 -12.38 5.75 -34.05
C LEU A 324 -13.70 6.49 -34.34
N ILE A 325 -13.96 7.59 -33.62
CA ILE A 325 -15.15 8.43 -33.81
C ILE A 325 -15.19 8.96 -35.26
N THR A 326 -14.07 9.50 -35.76
CA THR A 326 -13.94 9.98 -37.14
C THR A 326 -14.22 8.87 -38.17
N HIS A 327 -13.73 7.64 -37.93
CA HIS A 327 -14.01 6.50 -38.79
C HIS A 327 -15.51 6.12 -38.77
N LEU A 328 -16.14 6.08 -37.59
CA LEU A 328 -17.56 5.74 -37.43
C LEU A 328 -18.51 6.83 -37.98
N ARG A 329 -18.08 8.09 -38.04
CA ARG A 329 -18.78 9.18 -38.75
C ARG A 329 -18.71 9.01 -40.27
N ALA A 330 -17.54 8.63 -40.81
CA ALA A 330 -17.38 8.39 -42.24
C ALA A 330 -18.15 7.14 -42.72
N ARG A 331 -18.25 6.10 -41.88
CA ARG A 331 -18.97 4.84 -42.15
C ARG A 331 -20.46 4.92 -41.85
N THR A 332 -21.17 5.86 -42.49
CA THR A 332 -22.64 6.01 -42.36
C THR A 332 -23.43 4.82 -42.90
N ASP A 333 -22.79 3.96 -43.71
CA ASP A 333 -23.34 2.69 -44.17
C ASP A 333 -23.53 1.67 -43.04
N VAL A 334 -22.65 1.69 -42.02
CA VAL A 334 -22.67 0.75 -40.90
C VAL A 334 -23.69 1.20 -39.85
N GLN A 335 -24.82 0.50 -39.73
CA GLN A 335 -25.88 0.86 -38.80
C GLN A 335 -25.54 0.42 -37.36
N ASN A 336 -26.13 1.09 -36.36
CA ASN A 336 -25.88 0.77 -34.96
C ASN A 336 -26.33 -0.66 -34.57
N ILE A 337 -27.41 -1.17 -35.17
CA ILE A 337 -27.91 -2.53 -34.89
C ILE A 337 -26.91 -3.61 -35.34
N ASP A 338 -26.22 -3.38 -36.47
CA ASP A 338 -25.21 -4.31 -36.98
C ASP A 338 -23.98 -4.32 -36.06
N LEU A 339 -23.57 -3.15 -35.54
CA LEU A 339 -22.50 -3.03 -34.54
C LEU A 339 -22.85 -3.72 -33.22
N MET A 340 -24.07 -3.52 -32.70
CA MET A 340 -24.55 -4.22 -31.50
C MET A 340 -24.55 -5.75 -31.70
N ASN A 341 -25.08 -6.22 -32.83
CA ASN A 341 -25.16 -7.65 -33.14
C ASN A 341 -23.79 -8.32 -33.35
N LEU A 342 -22.79 -7.57 -33.82
CA LEU A 342 -21.44 -8.09 -34.11
C LEU A 342 -20.46 -7.95 -32.94
N ALA A 343 -20.54 -6.85 -32.18
CA ALA A 343 -19.49 -6.41 -31.26
C ALA A 343 -20.00 -5.96 -29.88
N GLY A 344 -21.32 -6.00 -29.61
CA GLY A 344 -21.90 -5.65 -28.30
C GLY A 344 -21.89 -4.16 -27.93
N PHE A 345 -21.36 -3.29 -28.79
CA PHE A 345 -21.39 -1.83 -28.63
C PHE A 345 -21.72 -1.12 -29.94
N CYS A 346 -22.14 0.15 -29.87
CA CYS A 346 -22.34 1.00 -31.05
C CYS A 346 -22.08 2.49 -30.72
N ARG A 347 -22.38 3.41 -31.65
CA ARG A 347 -22.22 4.86 -31.45
C ARG A 347 -22.98 5.39 -30.23
N ASN A 348 -24.16 4.83 -29.91
CA ASN A 348 -24.90 5.21 -28.71
C ASN A 348 -24.19 4.77 -27.41
N CYS A 349 -23.42 3.68 -27.43
CA CYS A 349 -22.63 3.24 -26.28
C CYS A 349 -21.46 4.22 -26.05
N LEU A 350 -20.74 4.60 -27.11
CA LEU A 350 -19.70 5.64 -27.05
C LEU A 350 -20.24 6.96 -26.45
N SER A 351 -21.46 7.37 -26.83
CA SER A 351 -22.12 8.56 -26.27
C SER A 351 -22.52 8.39 -24.80
N ASN A 352 -22.97 7.21 -24.38
CA ASN A 352 -23.27 6.94 -22.97
C ASN A 352 -21.98 6.96 -22.12
N TRP A 353 -20.90 6.31 -22.58
CA TRP A 353 -19.59 6.31 -21.90
C TRP A 353 -19.00 7.72 -21.79
N MET A 354 -19.15 8.55 -22.82
CA MET A 354 -18.72 9.96 -22.79
C MET A 354 -19.51 10.78 -21.76
N LEU A 355 -20.83 10.56 -21.68
CA LEU A 355 -21.69 11.19 -20.67
C LEU A 355 -21.34 10.74 -19.24
N GLU A 356 -21.00 9.47 -19.06
CA GLU A 356 -20.57 8.92 -17.76
C GLU A 356 -19.20 9.44 -17.34
N ALA A 357 -18.23 9.50 -18.26
CA ALA A 357 -16.93 10.13 -18.01
C ALA A 357 -17.08 11.62 -17.64
N ALA A 358 -17.94 12.38 -18.33
CA ALA A 358 -18.25 13.76 -17.99
C ALA A 358 -18.83 13.88 -16.57
N ARG A 359 -19.77 13.00 -16.20
CA ARG A 359 -20.33 12.91 -14.84
C ARG A 359 -19.26 12.62 -13.78
N LEU A 360 -18.34 11.69 -14.04
CA LEU A 360 -17.24 11.34 -13.11
C LEU A 360 -16.29 12.54 -12.86
N HIS A 361 -16.14 13.43 -13.84
CA HIS A 361 -15.38 14.68 -13.69
C HIS A 361 -16.25 15.89 -13.28
N HIS A 362 -17.49 15.66 -12.83
CA HIS A 362 -18.47 16.69 -12.44
C HIS A 362 -18.77 17.74 -13.53
N LEU A 363 -18.52 17.42 -14.81
CA LEU A 363 -18.77 18.31 -15.94
C LEU A 363 -20.25 18.23 -16.36
N PRO A 364 -20.96 19.36 -16.52
CA PRO A 364 -22.31 19.35 -17.06
C PRO A 364 -22.29 18.96 -18.54
N MET A 365 -22.92 17.84 -18.87
CA MET A 365 -23.12 17.38 -20.24
C MET A 365 -24.50 16.70 -20.34
N THR A 366 -25.23 16.97 -21.42
CA THR A 366 -26.49 16.30 -21.73
C THR A 366 -26.28 15.10 -22.65
N LYS A 367 -27.28 14.21 -22.70
CA LYS A 367 -27.25 13.03 -23.58
C LYS A 367 -27.16 13.38 -25.05
N ASP A 368 -27.71 14.51 -25.46
CA ASP A 368 -27.72 14.93 -26.87
C ASP A 368 -26.44 15.68 -27.27
N GLU A 369 -25.79 16.40 -26.36
CA GLU A 369 -24.40 16.87 -26.55
C GLU A 369 -23.42 15.69 -26.66
N ALA A 370 -23.53 14.69 -25.78
CA ALA A 370 -22.70 13.47 -25.84
C ALA A 370 -22.97 12.63 -27.12
N ARG A 371 -24.16 12.76 -27.72
CA ARG A 371 -24.46 12.23 -29.04
C ARG A 371 -23.82 13.05 -30.14
N GLU A 372 -24.02 14.37 -30.15
CA GLU A 372 -23.43 15.24 -31.17
C GLU A 372 -21.89 15.15 -31.19
N ALA A 373 -21.26 15.03 -30.02
CA ALA A 373 -19.83 14.78 -29.87
C ALA A 373 -19.35 13.46 -30.53
N VAL A 374 -20.18 12.41 -30.61
CA VAL A 374 -19.84 11.16 -31.33
C VAL A 374 -20.28 11.23 -32.80
N TYR A 375 -21.50 11.68 -33.08
CA TYR A 375 -22.10 11.69 -34.41
C TYR A 375 -21.59 12.81 -35.33
N GLY A 376 -21.03 13.89 -34.77
CA GLY A 376 -20.54 15.07 -35.52
C GLY A 376 -21.65 15.98 -36.06
N MET A 377 -22.89 15.76 -35.63
CA MET A 377 -24.09 16.53 -35.92
C MET A 377 -25.22 16.11 -34.95
N PRO A 378 -26.34 16.84 -34.84
CA PRO A 378 -27.45 16.46 -33.97
C PRO A 378 -28.01 15.08 -34.35
N TYR A 379 -28.24 14.22 -33.35
CA TYR A 379 -28.60 12.81 -33.57
C TYR A 379 -29.85 12.63 -34.45
N GLU A 380 -30.88 13.46 -34.22
CA GLU A 380 -32.11 13.44 -35.02
C GLU A 380 -31.81 13.68 -36.52
N ARG A 381 -30.93 14.63 -36.83
CA ARG A 381 -30.51 14.91 -38.22
C ARG A 381 -29.67 13.79 -38.82
N TRP A 382 -28.85 13.11 -38.02
CA TRP A 382 -28.13 11.92 -38.49
C TRP A 382 -29.10 10.79 -38.86
N LYS A 383 -30.16 10.58 -38.08
CA LYS A 383 -31.19 9.56 -38.40
C LYS A 383 -31.89 9.86 -39.73
N GLU A 384 -32.36 11.10 -39.92
CA GLU A 384 -33.02 11.54 -41.16
C GLU A 384 -32.17 11.28 -42.44
N LEU A 385 -30.85 11.42 -42.33
CA LEU A 385 -29.93 11.31 -43.46
C LEU A 385 -29.40 9.89 -43.69
N TYR A 386 -29.22 9.10 -42.62
CA TYR A 386 -28.41 7.88 -42.67
C TYR A 386 -29.00 6.65 -41.95
N GLN A 387 -30.02 6.79 -41.10
CA GLN A 387 -30.65 5.62 -40.50
C GLN A 387 -31.54 4.91 -41.52
N ARG A 388 -31.39 3.59 -41.61
CA ARG A 388 -32.20 2.71 -42.47
C ARG A 388 -33.12 1.84 -41.61
N GLU A 389 -34.20 1.33 -42.19
CA GLU A 389 -34.97 0.28 -41.52
C GLU A 389 -34.11 -0.99 -41.40
N ALA A 390 -34.07 -1.56 -40.19
CA ALA A 390 -33.30 -2.76 -39.91
C ALA A 390 -33.94 -3.99 -40.57
N SER A 391 -33.13 -4.86 -41.17
CA SER A 391 -33.63 -6.08 -41.80
C SER A 391 -34.30 -7.01 -40.77
N PRO A 392 -35.29 -7.84 -41.16
CA PRO A 392 -35.94 -8.77 -40.24
C PRO A 392 -34.94 -9.69 -39.52
N GLN A 393 -33.86 -10.08 -40.20
CA GLN A 393 -32.79 -10.87 -39.63
C GLN A 393 -31.98 -10.09 -38.58
N ALA A 394 -31.59 -8.84 -38.85
CA ALA A 394 -30.86 -8.01 -37.90
C ALA A 394 -31.69 -7.70 -36.64
N ARG A 395 -33.01 -7.53 -36.79
CA ARG A 395 -33.96 -7.37 -35.68
C ARG A 395 -34.07 -8.64 -34.85
N ALA A 396 -34.29 -9.80 -35.48
CA ALA A 396 -34.34 -11.09 -34.80
C ALA A 396 -33.05 -11.45 -34.03
N THR A 397 -31.87 -11.11 -34.56
CA THR A 397 -30.59 -11.30 -33.85
C THR A 397 -30.47 -10.37 -32.62
N PHE A 398 -30.93 -9.12 -32.74
CA PHE A 398 -30.89 -8.14 -31.64
C PHE A 398 -31.89 -8.50 -30.53
N GLU A 399 -33.09 -8.94 -30.91
CA GLU A 399 -34.13 -9.40 -30.00
C GLU A 399 -33.72 -10.74 -29.33
N GLY A 400 -33.19 -11.70 -30.09
CA GLY A 400 -32.75 -13.01 -29.60
C GLY A 400 -31.48 -13.00 -28.75
N SER A 401 -30.60 -11.99 -28.91
CA SER A 401 -29.48 -11.76 -27.97
C SER A 401 -29.93 -11.12 -26.65
N GLY A 402 -31.18 -10.63 -26.59
CA GLY A 402 -31.76 -9.94 -25.43
C GLY A 402 -31.42 -8.45 -25.38
N GLY A 403 -31.01 -7.84 -26.50
CA GLY A 403 -30.54 -6.46 -26.57
C GLY A 403 -29.30 -6.16 -25.72
N ARG A 404 -28.64 -7.20 -25.19
CA ARG A 404 -27.58 -7.10 -24.18
C ARG A 404 -26.46 -6.17 -24.64
N HIS A 405 -26.37 -5.05 -23.93
CA HIS A 405 -25.12 -4.34 -23.78
C HIS A 405 -24.18 -5.27 -22.99
N VAL A 406 -22.86 -5.09 -23.11
CA VAL A 406 -21.97 -5.57 -22.07
C VAL A 406 -22.32 -4.77 -20.81
N ASP A 407 -22.63 -5.44 -19.69
CA ASP A 407 -22.95 -4.75 -18.44
C ASP A 407 -21.69 -4.04 -17.91
N ASP A 408 -21.60 -2.74 -18.16
CA ASP A 408 -20.77 -1.82 -17.39
C ASP A 408 -21.37 -1.81 -15.96
N GLY A 409 -20.80 -2.63 -15.08
CA GLY A 409 -21.49 -3.19 -13.91
C GLY A 409 -21.92 -2.19 -12.85
N ASN A 410 -23.12 -1.61 -13.00
CA ASN A 410 -23.72 -0.67 -12.06
C ASN A 410 -25.26 -0.77 -12.04
N SER A 411 -25.78 -1.92 -11.56
CA SER A 411 -27.22 -2.24 -11.58
C SER A 411 -27.73 -2.95 -10.30
N ALA A 412 -27.11 -2.70 -9.14
CA ALA A 412 -27.61 -3.04 -7.81
C ALA A 412 -27.07 -2.09 -6.72
#